data_AF-A0A151BBJ5-F1
#
_entry.id   AF-A0A151BBJ5-F1
#
_cell.length_a   1.000
_cell.length_b   1.000
_cell.length_c   1.000
_cell.angle_alpha   90.00
_cell.angle_beta   90.00
_cell.angle_gamma   90.00
#
_symmetry.space_group_name_H-M   'P 1'
#
loop_
_entity.id
_entity.type
_entity.pdbx_description
1 polymer ?
#
loop_
_entity_poly.entity_id
_entity_poly.type
_entity_poly.pdbx_seq_one_letter_code
_entity_poly.pdbx_strand_id
1 'polypeptide(L)'
;MKNIVPRGYMLLKDNIVRTDNLFGFPSKVKGRWAEGLNLPRKGERLFFAGCGYQFMAYAEPLLEKIKSMEDKGVNVDGALSLTMGLRKPGLNLPALLSKVLPGREDPYTTVLLDAVGILRRLEEDLAYLGEEEPCCGSPLYYLGFLEDFAGRAEEAFRRFKEARVREIIGMVPACTSSLKNLHPKFVDGYDFEVKHFVEYLDEVFDRKPVRLRLDKTVTVHDPCQIARFLEISDVLRRLLNRVKGLTVLEASTSREFTMCCGG
;
A
#
# COMPACT_ATOMS: atom_id res chain seq x y z
N MET A 1 23.20 -11.74 23.91
CA MET A 1 21.97 -11.85 23.08
C MET A 1 22.06 -10.94 21.84
N LYS A 2 23.06 -11.13 20.98
CA LYS A 2 23.07 -10.49 19.65
C LYS A 2 22.51 -11.52 18.67
N ASN A 3 21.60 -11.09 17.78
CA ASN A 3 21.04 -11.87 16.65
C ASN A 3 19.87 -12.84 16.97
N ILE A 4 18.84 -12.40 17.72
CA ILE A 4 17.56 -13.15 17.82
C ILE A 4 16.61 -12.77 16.67
N VAL A 5 16.71 -11.54 16.15
CA VAL A 5 15.84 -11.03 15.09
C VAL A 5 16.39 -11.47 13.73
N PRO A 6 15.57 -12.13 12.87
CA PRO A 6 15.96 -12.49 11.51
C PRO A 6 16.48 -11.28 10.71
N ARG A 7 17.54 -11.49 9.93
CA ARG A 7 18.19 -10.41 9.16
C ARG A 7 17.26 -9.76 8.14
N GLY A 8 16.33 -10.52 7.56
CA GLY A 8 15.29 -9.96 6.68
C GLY A 8 14.42 -8.90 7.36
N TYR A 9 14.10 -9.07 8.65
CA TYR A 9 13.33 -8.08 9.41
C TYR A 9 14.16 -6.84 9.73
N MET A 10 15.44 -7.01 10.06
CA MET A 10 16.36 -5.89 10.23
C MET A 10 16.52 -5.09 8.94
N LEU A 11 16.61 -5.77 7.79
CA LEU A 11 16.66 -5.10 6.50
C LEU A 11 15.38 -4.31 6.22
N LEU A 12 14.21 -4.91 6.46
CA LEU A 12 12.93 -4.23 6.25
C LEU A 12 12.84 -2.97 7.10
N LYS A 13 13.24 -3.07 8.38
CA LYS A 13 13.36 -1.92 9.28
C LYS A 13 14.29 -0.87 8.68
N ASP A 14 15.51 -1.25 8.31
CA ASP A 14 16.52 -0.32 7.80
C ASP A 14 16.06 0.39 6.52
N ASN A 15 15.37 -0.32 5.61
CA ASN A 15 14.77 0.28 4.42
C ASN A 15 13.71 1.32 4.80
N ILE A 16 12.76 0.97 5.68
CA ILE A 16 11.69 1.90 6.07
C ILE A 16 12.27 3.15 6.75
N VAL A 17 13.20 2.97 7.68
CA VAL A 17 13.80 4.08 8.43
C VAL A 17 14.64 4.98 7.52
N ARG A 18 15.43 4.40 6.60
CA ARG A 18 16.39 5.17 5.79
C ARG A 18 15.79 5.76 4.51
N THR A 19 14.86 5.06 3.86
CA THR A 19 14.36 5.44 2.54
C THR A 19 12.85 5.63 2.49
N ASP A 20 12.16 5.48 3.63
CA ASP A 20 10.73 5.75 3.73
C ASP A 20 9.90 4.90 2.74
N ASN A 21 10.31 3.64 2.57
CA ASN A 21 9.60 2.58 1.85
C ASN A 21 10.18 1.20 2.19
N LEU A 22 9.42 0.14 1.89
CA LEU A 22 9.76 -1.25 2.25
C LEU A 22 11.01 -1.79 1.53
N PHE A 23 11.31 -1.27 0.34
CA PHE A 23 12.24 -1.91 -0.60
C PHE A 23 13.59 -1.20 -0.71
N GLY A 24 13.78 -0.08 -0.01
CA GLY A 24 15.04 0.68 -0.10
C GLY A 24 15.16 1.47 -1.40
N PHE A 25 14.05 1.75 -2.09
CA PHE A 25 14.06 2.47 -3.37
C PHE A 25 14.15 3.99 -3.16
N PRO A 26 14.73 4.76 -4.11
CA PRO A 26 14.75 6.22 -4.03
C PRO A 26 13.32 6.80 -4.06
N SER A 27 13.09 7.91 -3.34
CA SER A 27 11.79 8.59 -3.25
C SER A 27 11.19 8.96 -4.62
N LYS A 28 12.02 9.26 -5.61
CA LYS A 28 11.62 9.51 -7.02
C LYS A 28 10.76 8.39 -7.62
N VAL A 29 10.98 7.14 -7.20
CA VAL A 29 10.20 6.00 -7.71
C VAL A 29 8.77 6.01 -7.16
N LYS A 30 8.58 6.50 -5.93
CA LYS A 30 7.29 6.54 -5.22
C LYS A 30 6.23 7.36 -5.97
N GLY A 31 6.65 8.51 -6.51
CA GLY A 31 5.76 9.44 -7.21
C GLY A 31 5.47 9.11 -8.68
N ARG A 32 6.26 8.23 -9.30
CA ARG A 32 6.31 8.07 -10.77
C ARG A 32 4.98 7.65 -11.39
N TRP A 33 4.23 6.78 -10.73
CA TRP A 33 2.95 6.27 -11.26
C TRP A 33 1.92 7.39 -11.51
N ALA A 34 2.04 8.51 -10.81
CA ALA A 34 1.13 9.66 -10.92
C ALA A 34 1.64 10.75 -11.88
N GLU A 35 2.76 10.53 -12.58
CA GLU A 35 3.24 11.46 -13.60
C GLU A 35 2.17 11.64 -14.69
N GLY A 36 1.92 12.90 -15.07
CA GLY A 36 0.87 13.24 -16.04
C GLY A 36 -0.55 13.29 -15.47
N LEU A 37 -0.79 12.86 -14.22
CA LEU A 37 -2.12 13.01 -13.61
C LEU A 37 -2.39 14.46 -13.18
N ASN A 38 -1.37 15.27 -12.91
CA ASN A 38 -1.52 16.66 -12.43
C ASN A 38 -2.30 16.76 -11.09
N LEU A 39 -2.07 15.82 -10.17
CA LEU A 39 -2.65 15.88 -8.82
C LEU A 39 -1.94 16.95 -7.96
N PRO A 40 -2.68 17.84 -7.28
CA PRO A 40 -2.13 18.77 -6.29
C PRO A 40 -1.26 18.06 -5.24
N ARG A 41 -0.15 18.68 -4.84
CA ARG A 41 0.71 18.18 -3.76
C ARG A 41 0.20 18.51 -2.36
N LYS A 42 -0.84 19.33 -2.26
CA LYS A 42 -1.47 19.78 -1.01
C LYS A 42 -2.98 19.83 -1.22
N GLY A 43 -3.75 19.51 -0.19
CA GLY A 43 -5.20 19.49 -0.23
C GLY A 43 -5.77 18.77 0.98
N GLU A 44 -7.06 19.02 1.26
CA GLU A 44 -7.71 18.45 2.45
C GLU A 44 -7.96 16.95 2.33
N ARG A 45 -8.13 16.43 1.11
CA ARG A 45 -8.34 15.01 0.85
C ARG A 45 -7.13 14.42 0.15
N LEU A 46 -6.42 13.55 0.86
CA LEU A 46 -5.25 12.86 0.34
C LEU A 46 -5.64 11.51 -0.23
N PHE A 47 -5.31 11.26 -1.49
CA PHE A 47 -5.23 9.92 -2.03
C PHE A 47 -3.90 9.29 -1.57
N PHE A 48 -3.96 8.30 -0.68
CA PHE A 48 -2.78 7.62 -0.14
C PHE A 48 -2.56 6.28 -0.85
N ALA A 49 -1.59 6.26 -1.75
CA ALA A 49 -1.30 5.09 -2.58
C ALA A 49 -0.61 3.97 -1.78
N GLY A 50 0.30 4.34 -0.87
CA GLY A 50 1.03 3.41 -0.02
C GLY A 50 2.05 2.56 -0.76
N CYS A 51 2.90 1.86 -0.01
CA CYS A 51 4.07 1.18 -0.56
C CYS A 51 3.79 -0.15 -1.28
N GLY A 52 2.53 -0.55 -1.42
CA GLY A 52 2.16 -1.75 -2.18
C GLY A 52 2.28 -1.47 -3.68
N TYR A 53 1.22 -0.92 -4.25
CA TYR A 53 1.08 -0.73 -5.69
C TYR A 53 2.20 0.09 -6.35
N GLN A 54 2.75 1.10 -5.65
CA GLN A 54 3.81 1.98 -6.17
C GLN A 54 5.12 1.25 -6.53
N PHE A 55 5.41 0.14 -5.85
CA PHE A 55 6.71 -0.51 -5.90
C PHE A 55 6.67 -1.94 -6.42
N MET A 56 5.51 -2.60 -6.43
CA MET A 56 5.41 -4.02 -6.80
C MET A 56 5.89 -4.31 -8.22
N ALA A 57 5.67 -3.41 -9.18
CA ALA A 57 6.21 -3.54 -10.54
C ALA A 57 7.76 -3.66 -10.58
N TYR A 58 8.44 -3.06 -9.61
CA TYR A 58 9.89 -3.12 -9.47
C TYR A 58 10.35 -4.24 -8.53
N ALA A 59 9.56 -4.56 -7.51
CA ALA A 59 9.89 -5.51 -6.46
C ALA A 59 9.59 -6.97 -6.87
N GLU A 60 8.52 -7.23 -7.62
CA GLU A 60 8.09 -8.58 -7.99
C GLU A 60 9.18 -9.37 -8.74
N PRO A 61 9.87 -8.83 -9.78
CA PRO A 61 10.94 -9.56 -10.45
C PRO A 61 12.12 -9.90 -9.52
N LEU A 62 12.40 -9.01 -8.54
CA LEU A 62 13.43 -9.25 -7.54
C LEU A 62 13.01 -10.38 -6.58
N LEU A 63 11.76 -10.37 -6.13
CA LEU A 63 11.20 -11.39 -5.24
C LEU A 63 11.12 -12.76 -5.94
N GLU A 64 10.70 -12.82 -7.20
CA GLU A 64 10.71 -14.05 -8.02
C GLU A 64 12.12 -14.65 -8.10
N LYS A 65 13.14 -13.79 -8.29
CA LYS A 65 14.53 -14.23 -8.36
C LYS A 65 15.04 -14.73 -7.01
N ILE A 66 14.68 -14.07 -5.90
CA ILE A 66 15.01 -14.53 -4.55
C ILE A 66 14.38 -15.90 -4.30
N LYS A 67 13.09 -16.06 -4.59
CA LYS A 67 12.38 -17.34 -4.46
C LYS A 67 13.02 -18.43 -5.31
N SER A 68 13.40 -18.14 -6.55
CA SER A 68 14.11 -19.11 -7.40
C SER A 68 15.48 -19.53 -6.83
N MET A 69 16.14 -18.67 -6.07
CA MET A 69 17.39 -18.99 -5.39
C MET A 69 17.14 -19.83 -4.13
N GLU A 70 16.07 -19.56 -3.39
CA GLU A 70 15.60 -20.37 -2.26
C GLU A 70 15.25 -21.79 -2.71
N ASP A 71 14.50 -21.94 -3.81
CA ASP A 71 14.16 -23.24 -4.40
C ASP A 71 15.40 -24.04 -4.81
N LYS A 72 16.53 -23.35 -5.05
CA LYS A 72 17.84 -23.94 -5.39
C LYS A 72 18.73 -24.18 -4.16
N GLY A 73 18.20 -24.02 -2.96
CA GLY A 73 18.89 -24.29 -1.70
C GLY A 73 19.78 -23.16 -1.19
N VAL A 74 19.71 -21.95 -1.78
CA VAL A 74 20.37 -20.77 -1.23
C VAL A 74 19.48 -20.20 -0.12
N ASN A 75 19.98 -20.10 1.11
CA ASN A 75 19.19 -19.50 2.18
C ASN A 75 18.81 -18.04 1.85
N VAL A 76 17.65 -17.59 2.35
CA VAL A 76 17.13 -16.23 2.11
C VAL A 76 18.20 -15.17 2.40
N ASP A 77 18.94 -15.35 3.49
CA ASP A 77 20.02 -14.43 3.89
C ASP A 77 21.17 -14.38 2.88
N GLY A 78 21.51 -15.50 2.25
CA GLY A 78 22.53 -15.61 1.20
C GLY A 78 22.04 -15.07 -0.13
N ALA A 79 20.79 -15.34 -0.51
CA ALA A 79 20.16 -14.78 -1.71
C ALA A 79 20.03 -13.25 -1.60
N LEU A 80 19.61 -12.75 -0.44
CA LEU A 80 19.54 -11.34 -0.11
C LEU A 80 20.94 -10.71 -0.05
N SER A 81 21.93 -11.38 0.52
CA SER A 81 23.33 -10.90 0.52
C SER A 81 23.95 -10.84 -0.86
N LEU A 82 23.61 -11.76 -1.77
CA LEU A 82 24.13 -11.78 -3.14
C LEU A 82 23.45 -10.69 -4.00
N THR A 83 22.13 -10.57 -3.89
CA THR A 83 21.34 -9.58 -4.63
C THR A 83 21.53 -8.16 -4.10
N MET A 84 21.71 -8.00 -2.78
CA MET A 84 21.94 -6.70 -2.14
C MET A 84 23.41 -6.37 -1.88
N GLY A 85 24.33 -7.34 -1.86
CA GLY A 85 25.77 -7.09 -1.88
C GLY A 85 26.25 -6.42 -3.18
N LEU A 86 25.40 -6.45 -4.21
CA LEU A 86 25.53 -5.63 -5.41
C LEU A 86 25.13 -4.16 -5.19
N ARG A 87 24.44 -3.80 -4.09
CA ARG A 87 24.14 -2.40 -3.71
C ARG A 87 25.40 -1.74 -3.14
N LYS A 88 26.36 -1.40 -4.01
CA LYS A 88 27.37 -0.39 -3.68
C LYS A 88 26.69 0.98 -3.48
N PRO A 89 27.17 1.84 -2.57
CA PRO A 89 26.72 3.22 -2.48
C PRO A 89 26.82 3.90 -3.86
N GLY A 90 25.71 4.44 -4.37
CA GLY A 90 25.65 5.07 -5.70
C GLY A 90 25.14 4.17 -6.84
N LEU A 91 24.93 2.87 -6.62
CA LEU A 91 24.35 2.00 -7.65
C LEU A 91 22.82 2.09 -7.65
N ASN A 92 22.26 2.78 -8.65
CA ASN A 92 20.81 2.95 -8.83
C ASN A 92 20.20 1.68 -9.43
N LEU A 93 20.13 0.62 -8.62
CA LEU A 93 19.58 -0.69 -9.00
C LEU A 93 18.16 -0.59 -9.61
N PRO A 94 17.28 0.34 -9.18
CA PRO A 94 16.00 0.58 -9.85
C PRO A 94 16.12 1.17 -11.26
N ALA A 95 17.09 2.05 -11.51
CA ALA A 95 17.39 2.53 -12.86
C ALA A 95 18.03 1.46 -13.75
N LEU A 96 18.74 0.50 -13.14
CA LEU A 96 19.28 -0.66 -13.83
C LEU A 96 18.16 -1.66 -14.17
N LEU A 97 17.28 -1.95 -13.21
CA LEU A 97 16.12 -2.81 -13.38
C LEU A 97 15.10 -2.21 -14.35
N SER A 98 14.85 -0.89 -14.30
CA SER A 98 13.98 -0.22 -15.27
C SER A 98 14.52 -0.24 -16.71
N LYS A 99 15.84 -0.39 -16.89
CA LYS A 99 16.47 -0.57 -18.22
C LYS A 99 16.40 -2.03 -18.71
N VAL A 100 16.20 -2.99 -17.81
CA VAL A 100 16.14 -4.43 -18.10
C VAL A 100 14.69 -4.95 -18.14
N LEU A 101 13.73 -4.16 -17.66
CA LEU A 101 12.30 -4.47 -17.62
C LEU A 101 11.43 -3.69 -18.64
N PRO A 102 11.87 -3.30 -19.86
CA PRO A 102 10.90 -2.81 -20.84
C PRO A 102 10.04 -4.00 -21.31
N GLY A 103 8.73 -3.95 -21.02
CA GLY A 103 7.73 -4.85 -21.62
C GLY A 103 7.02 -5.84 -20.70
N ARG A 104 7.17 -5.76 -19.37
CA ARG A 104 6.33 -6.54 -18.44
C ARG A 104 5.08 -5.71 -18.10
N GLU A 105 3.89 -6.33 -18.15
CA GLU A 105 2.66 -5.68 -17.70
C GLU A 105 2.80 -5.26 -16.24
N ASP A 106 2.42 -4.03 -15.92
CA ASP A 106 2.34 -3.51 -14.56
C ASP A 106 0.87 -3.49 -14.11
N PRO A 107 0.33 -4.61 -13.60
CA PRO A 107 -1.05 -4.67 -13.14
C PRO A 107 -1.26 -3.92 -11.82
N TYR A 108 -0.20 -3.45 -11.17
CA TYR A 108 -0.28 -2.79 -9.87
C TYR A 108 -0.54 -1.29 -10.03
N THR A 109 0.15 -0.63 -10.96
CA THR A 109 -0.05 0.79 -11.24
C THR A 109 -1.46 1.06 -11.79
N THR A 110 -2.01 0.16 -12.62
CA THR A 110 -3.36 0.31 -13.17
C THR A 110 -4.43 0.44 -12.09
N VAL A 111 -4.29 -0.27 -10.96
CA VAL A 111 -5.22 -0.15 -9.82
C VAL A 111 -5.26 1.27 -9.26
N LEU A 112 -4.11 1.93 -9.13
CA LEU A 112 -4.05 3.32 -8.65
C LEU A 112 -4.63 4.30 -9.68
N LEU A 113 -4.31 4.10 -10.97
CA LEU A 113 -4.83 4.92 -12.06
C LEU A 113 -6.36 4.81 -12.17
N ASP A 114 -6.90 3.61 -12.08
CA ASP A 114 -8.34 3.35 -12.11
C ASP A 114 -9.03 3.97 -10.89
N ALA A 115 -8.45 3.82 -9.69
CA ALA A 115 -8.99 4.43 -8.47
C ALA A 115 -9.06 5.96 -8.58
N VAL A 116 -7.98 6.61 -9.02
CA VAL A 116 -7.98 8.06 -9.28
C VAL A 116 -8.98 8.42 -10.38
N GLY A 117 -9.07 7.63 -11.44
CA GLY A 117 -10.02 7.83 -12.53
C GLY A 117 -11.48 7.73 -12.08
N ILE A 118 -11.81 6.82 -11.17
CA ILE A 118 -13.13 6.70 -10.56
C ILE A 118 -13.42 7.94 -9.72
N LEU A 119 -12.53 8.31 -8.80
CA LEU A 119 -12.72 9.46 -7.91
C LEU A 119 -12.85 10.78 -8.68
N ARG A 120 -12.11 10.95 -9.78
CA ARG A 120 -12.25 12.09 -10.68
C ARG A 120 -13.60 12.16 -11.38
N ARG A 121 -14.12 11.02 -11.86
CA ARG A 121 -15.46 10.96 -12.46
C ARG A 121 -16.55 11.22 -11.43
N LEU A 122 -16.27 10.96 -10.16
CA LEU A 122 -17.13 11.32 -9.04
C LEU A 122 -16.91 12.77 -8.58
N GLU A 123 -16.05 13.55 -9.24
CA GLU A 123 -15.75 14.95 -8.94
C GLU A 123 -15.21 15.14 -7.52
N GLU A 124 -14.42 14.19 -7.05
CA GLU A 124 -13.71 14.30 -5.77
C GLU A 124 -12.43 15.11 -5.97
N ASP A 125 -12.25 16.15 -5.15
CA ASP A 125 -11.01 16.92 -5.10
C ASP A 125 -9.95 16.13 -4.34
N LEU A 126 -8.82 15.83 -5.00
CA LEU A 126 -7.78 14.93 -4.49
C LEU A 126 -6.42 15.61 -4.53
N ALA A 127 -5.66 15.46 -3.46
CA ALA A 127 -4.22 15.67 -3.42
C ALA A 127 -3.46 14.34 -3.42
N TYR A 128 -2.21 14.36 -3.88
CA TYR A 128 -1.28 13.24 -3.77
C TYR A 128 0.15 13.75 -3.53
N LEU A 129 0.77 13.29 -2.43
CA LEU A 129 2.08 13.79 -1.99
C LEU A 129 3.24 13.34 -2.92
N GLY A 130 3.06 12.33 -3.76
CA GLY A 130 4.10 11.90 -4.69
C GLY A 130 5.31 11.32 -3.98
N GLU A 131 6.48 11.85 -4.30
CA GLU A 131 7.75 11.42 -3.70
C GLU A 131 7.80 11.63 -2.19
N GLU A 132 7.02 12.61 -1.70
CA GLU A 132 6.94 12.99 -0.28
C GLU A 132 5.93 12.14 0.51
N GLU A 133 5.15 11.26 -0.14
CA GLU A 133 4.18 10.40 0.55
C GLU A 133 4.89 9.53 1.60
N PRO A 134 4.59 9.65 2.90
CA PRO A 134 5.31 8.92 3.93
C PRO A 134 4.96 7.42 3.91
N CYS A 135 5.90 6.58 4.33
CA CYS A 135 5.59 5.18 4.65
C CYS A 135 4.67 5.12 5.87
N CYS A 136 3.61 4.30 5.83
CA CYS A 136 2.71 4.11 6.96
C CYS A 136 3.35 3.40 8.18
N GLY A 137 4.54 2.81 8.00
CA GLY A 137 5.30 2.13 9.05
C GLY A 137 4.71 0.78 9.51
N SER A 138 3.62 0.29 8.93
CA SER A 138 2.89 -0.87 9.47
C SER A 138 3.75 -2.11 9.77
N PRO A 139 4.76 -2.49 8.95
CA PRO A 139 5.61 -3.64 9.29
C PRO A 139 6.49 -3.41 10.51
N LEU A 140 6.90 -2.17 10.80
CA LEU A 140 7.67 -1.87 12.01
C LEU A 140 6.87 -2.22 13.26
N TYR A 141 5.58 -1.85 13.29
CA TYR A 141 4.69 -2.16 14.41
C TYR A 141 4.52 -3.68 14.57
N TYR A 142 4.16 -4.39 13.49
CA TYR A 142 3.92 -5.83 13.56
C TYR A 142 5.16 -6.66 13.90
N LEU A 143 6.36 -6.15 13.57
CA LEU A 143 7.65 -6.78 13.92
C LEU A 143 8.18 -6.36 15.30
N GLY A 144 7.47 -5.50 16.03
CA GLY A 144 7.85 -5.06 17.38
C GLY A 144 8.88 -3.93 17.43
N PHE A 145 9.19 -3.27 16.31
CA PHE A 145 10.05 -2.10 16.24
C PHE A 145 9.28 -0.81 16.60
N LEU A 146 8.78 -0.74 17.84
CA LEU A 146 7.83 0.31 18.25
C LEU A 146 8.42 1.72 18.27
N GLU A 147 9.70 1.88 18.63
CA GLU A 147 10.38 3.19 18.60
C GLU A 147 10.52 3.71 17.16
N ASP A 148 10.93 2.85 16.23
CA ASP A 148 11.03 3.20 14.82
C ASP A 148 9.63 3.52 14.24
N PHE A 149 8.60 2.76 14.66
CA PHE A 149 7.23 3.01 14.25
C PHE A 149 6.74 4.38 14.73
N ALA A 150 6.97 4.73 16.00
CA ALA A 150 6.59 6.04 16.57
C ALA A 150 7.21 7.19 15.76
N GLY A 151 8.53 7.12 15.50
CA GLY A 151 9.22 8.13 14.70
C GLY A 151 8.79 8.18 13.23
N ARG A 152 8.20 7.10 12.67
CA ARG A 152 7.55 7.13 11.35
C ARG A 152 6.14 7.71 11.41
N ALA A 153 5.37 7.43 12.45
CA ALA A 153 4.04 7.98 12.63
C ALA A 153 4.09 9.51 12.81
N GLU A 154 5.01 10.03 13.63
CA GLU A 154 5.20 11.48 13.80
C GLU A 154 5.64 12.18 12.50
N GLU A 155 6.55 11.57 11.75
CA GLU A 155 6.99 12.07 10.44
C GLU A 155 5.83 12.15 9.45
N ALA A 156 5.04 11.07 9.36
CA ALA A 156 3.87 11.02 8.49
C ALA A 156 2.85 12.09 8.89
N PHE A 157 2.54 12.22 10.18
CA PHE A 157 1.65 13.24 10.71
C PHE A 157 2.09 14.65 10.30
N ARG A 158 3.38 14.99 10.48
CA ARG A 158 3.91 16.31 10.11
C ARG A 158 3.71 16.61 8.63
N ARG A 159 4.04 15.67 7.75
CA ARG A 159 3.88 15.83 6.29
C ARG A 159 2.41 16.00 5.90
N PHE A 160 1.50 15.26 6.53
CA PHE A 160 0.07 15.41 6.31
C PHE A 160 -0.42 16.80 6.75
N LYS A 161 0.02 17.32 7.91
CA LYS A 161 -0.32 18.69 8.35
C LYS A 161 0.24 19.76 7.41
N GLU A 162 1.51 19.64 6.99
CA GLU A 162 2.15 20.56 6.04
C GLU A 162 1.45 20.59 4.66
N ALA A 163 0.87 19.46 4.28
CA ALA A 163 0.07 19.31 3.07
C ALA A 163 -1.41 19.67 3.25
N ARG A 164 -1.82 20.11 4.45
CA ARG A 164 -3.19 20.51 4.83
C ARG A 164 -4.21 19.38 4.73
N VAL A 165 -3.78 18.15 4.91
CA VAL A 165 -4.64 16.96 4.90
C VAL A 165 -5.59 16.99 6.09
N ARG A 166 -6.82 16.54 5.86
CA ARG A 166 -7.86 16.28 6.88
C ARG A 166 -8.44 14.88 6.72
N GLU A 167 -8.63 14.45 5.48
CA GLU A 167 -9.16 13.13 5.12
C GLU A 167 -8.12 12.37 4.28
N ILE A 168 -7.95 11.08 4.55
CA ILE A 168 -7.04 10.18 3.86
C ILE A 168 -7.82 9.00 3.28
N ILE A 169 -7.73 8.82 1.96
CA ILE A 169 -8.26 7.66 1.25
C ILE A 169 -7.12 6.68 0.98
N GLY A 170 -7.05 5.61 1.76
CA GLY A 170 -6.01 4.59 1.65
C GLY A 170 -6.35 3.48 0.66
N MET A 171 -5.40 3.15 -0.22
CA MET A 171 -5.54 2.06 -1.20
C MET A 171 -5.11 0.69 -0.67
N VAL A 172 -4.16 0.68 0.28
CA VAL A 172 -3.59 -0.56 0.82
C VAL A 172 -4.20 -0.84 2.20
N PRO A 173 -4.88 -1.97 2.42
CA PRO A 173 -5.52 -2.29 3.70
C PRO A 173 -4.61 -2.16 4.92
N ALA A 174 -3.39 -2.71 4.87
CA ALA A 174 -2.43 -2.62 5.97
C ALA A 174 -1.98 -1.19 6.27
N CYS A 175 -1.80 -0.37 5.22
CA CYS A 175 -1.45 1.03 5.39
C CYS A 175 -2.61 1.81 6.00
N THR A 176 -3.81 1.59 5.48
CA THR A 176 -5.04 2.24 5.95
C THR A 176 -5.30 1.90 7.42
N SER A 177 -5.21 0.63 7.80
CA SER A 177 -5.32 0.19 9.20
C SER A 177 -4.26 0.83 10.09
N SER A 178 -3.03 0.95 9.62
CA SER A 178 -1.96 1.63 10.37
C SER A 178 -2.28 3.10 10.61
N LEU A 179 -2.66 3.83 9.57
CA LEU A 179 -3.02 5.24 9.66
C LEU A 179 -4.27 5.44 10.54
N LYS A 180 -5.31 4.63 10.36
CA LYS A 180 -6.60 4.74 11.07
C LYS A 180 -6.50 4.33 12.55
N ASN A 181 -5.84 3.22 12.85
CA ASN A 181 -5.93 2.57 14.16
C ASN A 181 -4.64 2.59 14.98
N LEU A 182 -3.47 2.69 14.33
CA LEU A 182 -2.18 2.61 15.01
C LEU A 182 -1.56 3.98 15.22
N HIS A 183 -1.48 4.82 14.18
CA HIS A 183 -0.91 6.18 14.28
C HIS A 183 -1.51 7.02 15.42
N PRO A 184 -2.84 7.02 15.67
CA PRO A 184 -3.41 7.79 16.78
C PRO A 184 -2.91 7.38 18.17
N LYS A 185 -2.33 6.18 18.32
CA LYS A 185 -1.78 5.69 19.59
C LYS A 185 -0.36 6.20 19.86
N PHE A 186 0.30 6.77 18.85
CA PHE A 186 1.71 7.18 18.89
C PHE A 186 1.92 8.66 18.57
N VAL A 187 0.87 9.39 18.19
CA VAL A 187 0.95 10.79 17.78
C VAL A 187 -0.10 11.60 18.51
N ASP A 188 0.37 12.57 19.31
CA ASP A 188 -0.51 13.53 19.97
C ASP A 188 -1.14 14.49 18.95
N GLY A 189 -2.44 14.74 19.10
CA GLY A 189 -3.18 15.64 18.20
C GLY A 189 -3.51 15.04 16.82
N TYR A 190 -3.44 13.71 16.68
CA TYR A 190 -3.87 13.02 15.46
C TYR A 190 -5.36 13.26 15.17
N ASP A 191 -5.65 14.00 14.10
CA ASP A 191 -6.99 14.51 13.77
C ASP A 191 -7.42 14.20 12.33
N PHE A 192 -6.80 13.21 11.68
CA PHE A 192 -7.17 12.80 10.32
C PHE A 192 -8.30 11.79 10.31
N GLU A 193 -9.25 11.99 9.39
CA GLU A 193 -10.25 10.99 9.03
C GLU A 193 -9.63 10.03 8.01
N VAL A 194 -9.54 8.74 8.35
CA VAL A 194 -8.89 7.75 7.50
C VAL A 194 -9.88 6.68 7.08
N LYS A 195 -10.07 6.52 5.77
CA LYS A 195 -10.95 5.51 5.17
C LYS A 195 -10.19 4.68 4.16
N HIS A 196 -10.56 3.40 4.07
CA HIS A 196 -10.13 2.61 2.92
C HIS A 196 -10.90 3.06 1.67
N PHE A 197 -10.31 2.91 0.49
CA PHE A 197 -10.95 3.25 -0.78
C PHE A 197 -12.38 2.71 -0.94
N VAL A 198 -12.61 1.46 -0.52
CA VAL A 198 -13.96 0.83 -0.58
C VAL A 198 -14.94 1.41 0.45
N GLU A 199 -14.45 1.83 1.63
CA GLU A 199 -15.25 2.53 2.64
C GLU A 199 -15.67 3.89 2.11
N TYR A 200 -14.70 4.64 1.57
CA TYR A 200 -14.96 5.93 0.95
C TYR A 200 -15.97 5.83 -0.21
N LEU A 201 -15.79 4.88 -1.13
CA LEU A 201 -16.70 4.73 -2.26
C LEU A 201 -18.13 4.36 -1.86
N ASP A 202 -18.35 3.54 -0.83
CA ASP A 202 -19.70 3.20 -0.39
C ASP A 202 -20.45 4.44 0.10
N GLU A 203 -19.77 5.28 0.89
CA GLU A 203 -20.31 6.58 1.32
C GLU A 203 -20.58 7.52 0.13
N VAL A 204 -19.65 7.59 -0.84
CA VAL A 204 -19.85 8.41 -2.03
C VAL A 204 -21.04 7.92 -2.85
N PHE A 205 -21.25 6.61 -2.97
CA PHE A 205 -22.36 6.07 -3.76
C PHE A 205 -23.73 6.25 -3.10
N ASP A 206 -23.78 6.46 -1.78
CA ASP A 206 -25.01 6.85 -1.10
C ASP A 206 -25.44 8.28 -1.43
N ARG A 207 -24.48 9.20 -1.55
CA ARG A 207 -24.74 10.60 -1.94
C ARG A 207 -24.81 10.83 -3.45
N LYS A 208 -24.08 10.04 -4.23
CA LYS A 208 -23.95 10.11 -5.70
C LYS A 208 -24.17 8.72 -6.31
N PRO A 209 -25.44 8.28 -6.48
CA PRO A 209 -25.74 6.97 -7.02
C PRO A 209 -25.17 6.80 -8.44
N VAL A 210 -24.40 5.74 -8.65
CA VAL A 210 -23.83 5.39 -9.96
C VAL A 210 -24.55 4.20 -10.57
N ARG A 211 -24.62 4.15 -11.90
CA ARG A 211 -25.12 3.00 -12.64
C ARG A 211 -23.94 2.20 -13.20
N LEU A 212 -23.65 1.08 -12.55
CA LEU A 212 -22.58 0.17 -12.96
C LEU A 212 -23.19 -1.12 -13.53
N ARG A 213 -22.56 -1.68 -14.55
CA ARG A 213 -22.95 -2.97 -15.14
C ARG A 213 -21.72 -3.81 -15.46
N LEU A 214 -21.74 -5.06 -15.04
CA LEU A 214 -20.72 -6.05 -15.36
C LEU A 214 -21.33 -7.44 -15.27
N ASP A 215 -21.52 -8.11 -16.40
CA ASP A 215 -22.10 -9.46 -16.45
C ASP A 215 -21.01 -10.51 -16.20
N LYS A 216 -20.67 -10.74 -14.93
CA LYS A 216 -19.66 -11.72 -14.49
C LYS A 216 -20.06 -12.39 -13.19
N THR A 217 -19.46 -13.54 -12.92
CA THR A 217 -19.47 -14.16 -11.59
C THR A 217 -18.10 -14.01 -10.96
N VAL A 218 -18.05 -13.51 -9.72
CA VAL A 218 -16.80 -13.30 -8.97
C VAL A 218 -16.91 -13.95 -7.60
N THR A 219 -15.79 -14.41 -7.05
CA THR A 219 -15.71 -14.84 -5.64
C THR A 219 -14.92 -13.83 -4.85
N VAL A 220 -15.43 -13.42 -3.69
CA VAL A 220 -14.78 -12.42 -2.84
C VAL A 220 -13.74 -13.08 -1.94
N HIS A 221 -12.53 -12.51 -1.94
CA HIS A 221 -11.51 -12.74 -0.93
C HIS A 221 -11.41 -11.51 -0.05
N ASP A 222 -11.60 -11.67 1.26
CA ASP A 222 -11.44 -10.59 2.23
C ASP A 222 -9.96 -10.47 2.62
N PRO A 223 -9.28 -9.34 2.36
CA PRO A 223 -7.97 -9.11 2.95
C PRO A 223 -8.06 -9.15 4.48
N CYS A 224 -7.12 -9.82 5.13
CA CYS A 224 -7.11 -9.96 6.59
C CYS A 224 -7.16 -8.60 7.32
N GLN A 225 -6.53 -7.57 6.74
CA GLN A 225 -6.55 -6.19 7.24
C GLN A 225 -7.93 -5.53 7.10
N ILE A 226 -8.67 -5.83 6.03
CA ILE A 226 -10.06 -5.39 5.86
C ILE A 226 -10.97 -6.08 6.87
N ALA A 227 -10.83 -7.40 7.03
CA ALA A 227 -11.71 -8.19 7.87
C ALA A 227 -11.49 -7.96 9.36
N ARG A 228 -10.23 -7.99 9.83
CA ARG A 228 -9.90 -8.07 11.27
C ARG A 228 -9.54 -6.76 11.92
N PHE A 229 -9.11 -5.77 11.14
CA PHE A 229 -8.58 -4.52 11.69
C PHE A 229 -9.38 -3.30 11.25
N LEU A 230 -9.86 -3.29 10.01
CA LEU A 230 -10.78 -2.24 9.54
C LEU A 230 -12.25 -2.61 9.76
N GLU A 231 -12.56 -3.90 9.88
CA GLU A 231 -13.91 -4.44 10.10
C GLU A 231 -14.92 -4.01 9.03
N ILE A 232 -14.46 -3.83 7.79
CA ILE A 232 -15.26 -3.33 6.65
C ILE A 232 -15.60 -4.41 5.61
N SER A 233 -15.60 -5.68 6.00
CA SER A 233 -15.90 -6.79 5.07
C SER A 233 -17.27 -6.64 4.39
N ASP A 234 -18.31 -6.22 5.10
CA ASP A 234 -19.64 -6.06 4.50
C ASP A 234 -19.74 -4.86 3.55
N VAL A 235 -18.90 -3.84 3.72
CA VAL A 235 -18.81 -2.68 2.80
C VAL A 235 -18.46 -3.16 1.39
N LEU A 236 -17.48 -4.07 1.27
CA LEU A 236 -17.06 -4.62 -0.01
C LEU A 236 -18.23 -5.27 -0.77
N ARG A 237 -19.08 -6.01 -0.05
CA ARG A 237 -20.24 -6.69 -0.63
C ARG A 237 -21.34 -5.72 -1.03
N ARG A 238 -21.61 -4.71 -0.20
CA ARG A 238 -22.56 -3.64 -0.56
C ARG A 238 -22.18 -2.98 -1.86
N LEU A 239 -20.90 -2.61 -2.03
CA LEU A 239 -20.40 -2.04 -3.27
C LEU A 239 -20.56 -2.98 -4.47
N LEU A 240 -20.16 -4.25 -4.32
CA LEU A 240 -20.28 -5.22 -5.42
C LEU A 240 -21.74 -5.46 -5.81
N ASN A 241 -22.66 -5.51 -4.84
CA ASN A 241 -24.09 -5.69 -5.07
C ASN A 241 -24.77 -4.50 -5.78
N ARG A 242 -24.12 -3.32 -5.82
CA ARG A 242 -24.60 -2.18 -6.63
C ARG A 242 -24.32 -2.36 -8.13
N VAL A 243 -23.48 -3.31 -8.52
CA VAL A 243 -23.11 -3.56 -9.92
C VAL A 243 -24.13 -4.48 -10.57
N LYS A 244 -24.91 -3.95 -11.51
CA LYS A 244 -25.93 -4.73 -12.22
C LYS A 244 -25.30 -5.85 -13.04
N GLY A 245 -25.81 -7.07 -12.89
CA GLY A 245 -25.34 -8.25 -13.64
C GLY A 245 -24.15 -8.96 -12.99
N LEU A 246 -23.60 -8.43 -11.89
CA LEU A 246 -22.53 -9.07 -11.16
C LEU A 246 -23.09 -10.08 -10.17
N THR A 247 -22.70 -11.35 -10.30
CA THR A 247 -22.99 -12.40 -9.33
C THR A 247 -21.81 -12.51 -8.37
N VAL A 248 -22.07 -12.28 -7.08
CA VAL A 248 -21.06 -12.32 -6.02
C VAL A 248 -21.18 -13.63 -5.25
N LEU A 249 -20.13 -14.44 -5.27
CA LEU A 249 -19.98 -15.66 -4.50
C LEU A 249 -19.05 -15.43 -3.30
N GLU A 250 -19.23 -16.23 -2.26
CA GLU A 250 -18.39 -16.22 -1.07
C GLU A 250 -17.38 -17.36 -1.12
N ALA A 251 -16.14 -17.08 -0.73
CA ALA A 251 -15.18 -18.14 -0.44
C ALA A 251 -15.65 -18.95 0.78
N SER A 252 -15.21 -20.21 0.88
CA SER A 252 -15.50 -21.07 2.04
C SER A 252 -15.02 -20.48 3.37
N THR A 253 -13.98 -19.64 3.31
CA THR A 253 -13.47 -18.83 4.42
C THR A 253 -13.60 -17.35 4.04
N SER A 254 -14.54 -16.66 4.65
CA SER A 254 -14.86 -15.25 4.35
C SER A 254 -15.02 -14.43 5.63
N ARG A 255 -15.02 -13.10 5.49
CA ARG A 255 -15.15 -12.13 6.58
C ARG A 255 -14.09 -12.38 7.66
N GLU A 256 -14.49 -12.36 8.94
CA GLU A 256 -13.59 -12.59 10.08
C GLU A 256 -12.81 -13.92 9.99
N PHE A 257 -13.40 -14.94 9.36
CA PHE A 257 -12.81 -16.26 9.17
C PHE A 257 -11.95 -16.38 7.91
N THR A 258 -11.70 -15.28 7.19
CA THR A 258 -10.92 -15.32 5.94
C THR A 258 -9.48 -15.80 6.16
N MET A 259 -8.97 -16.58 5.24
CA MET A 259 -7.60 -17.07 5.28
C MET A 259 -6.61 -16.02 4.76
N CYS A 260 -5.37 -16.05 5.28
CA CYS A 260 -4.31 -15.20 4.75
C CYS A 260 -3.96 -15.64 3.31
N CYS A 261 -3.82 -14.68 2.39
CA CYS A 261 -3.33 -14.94 1.04
C CYS A 261 -1.81 -15.19 0.99
N GLY A 262 -1.08 -14.87 2.07
CA GLY A 262 0.38 -14.99 2.17
C GLY A 262 1.17 -13.79 1.65
N GLY A 263 0.48 -12.70 1.27
CA GLY A 263 1.08 -11.44 0.82
C GLY A 263 1.31 -10.40 1.91
#